data_AF-A0A3A0CIK9-F1
#
_entry.id   AF-A0A3A0CIK9-F1
#
_cell.length_a   1.000
_cell.length_b   1.000
_cell.length_c   1.000
_cell.angle_alpha   90.00
_cell.angle_beta   90.00
_cell.angle_gamma   90.00
#
_symmetry.space_group_name_H-M   'P 1'
#
loop_
_entity.id
_entity.type
_entity.pdbx_description
1 polymer ?
#
loop_
_entity_poly.entity_id
_entity_poly.type
_entity_poly.pdbx_seq_one_letter_code
_entity_poly.pdbx_strand_id
1 'polypeptide(L)'
;MTLPASTSDSSGKDRIKLIVAIVIFVAAAGIAWYTLGGEDATDAASVRGFMCNECKEAYDYIPKEGDIEPLKCPNCGAMAGYQAEACFWTKGPDGEYKAKLTPTYVILLQRLDPNTEEETVCPDCGKVVVGHNPMPPEDLMDAARAEAGQ
;
A
#
# COMPACT_ATOMS: atom_id res chain seq x y z
N MET A 1 -45.08 -35.11 -57.55
CA MET A 1 -44.52 -33.90 -56.92
C MET A 1 -44.96 -33.90 -55.47
N THR A 2 -44.10 -34.34 -54.57
CA THR A 2 -44.35 -34.36 -53.12
C THR A 2 -43.28 -33.49 -52.47
N LEU A 3 -43.69 -32.35 -51.94
CA LEU A 3 -42.85 -31.50 -51.09
C LEU A 3 -42.94 -32.05 -49.65
N PRO A 4 -41.84 -32.38 -48.96
CA PRO A 4 -41.88 -32.55 -47.53
C PRO A 4 -41.88 -31.17 -46.85
N ALA A 5 -42.78 -31.04 -45.87
CA ALA A 5 -42.89 -29.90 -44.99
C ALA A 5 -41.63 -29.73 -44.14
N SER A 6 -41.12 -28.51 -44.10
CA SER A 6 -40.31 -28.03 -43.00
C SER A 6 -41.23 -27.65 -41.85
N THR A 7 -40.90 -28.01 -40.61
CA THR A 7 -40.49 -27.01 -39.60
C THR A 7 -40.03 -27.69 -38.31
N SER A 8 -38.77 -27.39 -38.01
CA SER A 8 -38.01 -27.46 -36.76
C SER A 8 -38.80 -27.36 -35.45
N ASP A 9 -38.70 -28.42 -34.64
CA ASP A 9 -39.05 -28.45 -33.22
C ASP A 9 -37.77 -28.33 -32.36
N SER A 10 -37.11 -27.16 -32.38
CA SER A 10 -35.92 -26.88 -31.52
C SER A 10 -36.02 -25.58 -30.71
N SER A 11 -37.08 -24.78 -30.90
CA SER A 11 -37.15 -23.43 -30.34
C SER A 11 -37.15 -23.38 -28.81
N GLY A 12 -37.67 -24.40 -28.11
CA GLY A 12 -37.72 -24.41 -26.64
C GLY A 12 -36.39 -24.78 -25.99
N LYS A 13 -35.68 -25.77 -26.55
CA LYS A 13 -34.37 -26.22 -26.03
C LYS A 13 -33.30 -25.15 -26.27
N ASP A 14 -33.37 -24.43 -27.38
CA ASP A 14 -32.42 -23.37 -27.70
C ASP A 14 -32.62 -22.14 -26.79
N ARG A 15 -33.86 -21.83 -26.40
CA ARG A 15 -34.16 -20.79 -25.40
C ARG A 15 -33.66 -21.16 -24.00
N ILE A 16 -33.80 -22.43 -23.59
CA ILE A 16 -33.29 -22.89 -22.29
C ILE A 16 -31.77 -22.83 -22.27
N LYS A 17 -31.09 -23.27 -23.33
CA LYS A 17 -29.63 -23.16 -23.45
C LYS A 17 -29.14 -21.71 -23.38
N LEU A 18 -29.85 -20.79 -24.04
CA LEU A 18 -29.54 -19.37 -23.99
C LEU A 18 -29.68 -18.81 -22.57
N ILE A 19 -30.77 -19.13 -21.86
CA ILE A 19 -30.99 -18.67 -20.48
C ILE A 19 -29.89 -19.20 -19.56
N VAL A 20 -29.54 -20.49 -19.67
CA VAL A 20 -28.47 -21.09 -18.87
C VAL A 20 -27.12 -20.43 -19.16
N ALA A 21 -26.80 -20.17 -20.43
CA ALA A 21 -25.57 -19.49 -20.81
C ALA A 21 -25.51 -18.06 -20.22
N ILE A 22 -26.61 -17.31 -20.25
CA ILE A 22 -26.70 -15.96 -19.67
C ILE A 22 -26.49 -16.03 -18.15
N VAL A 23 -27.15 -16.96 -17.45
CA VAL A 23 -27.01 -17.12 -16.00
C VAL A 23 -25.58 -17.46 -15.62
N ILE A 24 -24.94 -18.38 -16.35
CA ILE A 24 -23.52 -18.73 -16.13
C ILE A 24 -22.63 -17.52 -16.37
N PHE A 25 -22.88 -16.76 -17.45
CA PHE A 25 -22.08 -15.58 -17.77
C PHE A 25 -22.21 -14.49 -16.71
N VAL A 26 -23.44 -14.21 -16.24
CA VAL A 26 -23.69 -13.24 -15.17
C VAL A 26 -23.09 -13.70 -13.85
N ALA A 27 -23.20 -14.99 -13.52
CA ALA A 27 -22.56 -15.54 -12.32
C ALA A 27 -21.04 -15.45 -12.39
N ALA A 28 -20.43 -15.79 -13.54
CA ALA A 28 -19.00 -15.67 -13.75
C ALA A 28 -18.53 -14.21 -13.69
N ALA A 29 -19.27 -13.27 -14.29
CA ALA A 29 -18.98 -11.85 -14.22
C ALA A 29 -19.12 -11.31 -12.79
N GLY A 30 -20.13 -11.74 -12.03
CA GLY A 30 -20.32 -11.36 -10.63
C GLY A 30 -19.21 -11.91 -9.72
N ILE A 31 -18.81 -13.16 -9.94
CA ILE A 31 -17.67 -13.75 -9.21
C ILE A 31 -16.38 -13.02 -9.58
N ALA A 32 -16.12 -12.75 -10.86
CA ALA A 32 -14.94 -12.02 -11.31
C ALA A 32 -14.90 -10.60 -10.72
N TRP A 33 -16.03 -9.89 -10.66
CA TRP A 33 -16.11 -8.59 -10.01
C TRP A 33 -15.80 -8.68 -8.51
N TYR A 34 -16.35 -9.69 -7.83
CA TYR A 34 -16.11 -9.89 -6.40
C TYR A 34 -14.66 -10.29 -6.08
N THR A 35 -14.02 -11.10 -6.93
CA THR A 35 -12.65 -11.59 -6.68
C THR A 35 -11.56 -10.68 -7.23
N LEU A 36 -11.80 -9.95 -8.32
CA LEU A 36 -10.82 -9.06 -8.95
C LEU A 36 -11.04 -7.58 -8.59
N GLY A 37 -12.23 -7.20 -8.13
CA GLY A 37 -12.55 -5.84 -7.69
C GLY A 37 -12.17 -5.55 -6.23
N GLY A 38 -11.39 -6.42 -5.60
CA GLY A 38 -10.92 -6.23 -4.23
C GLY A 38 -9.83 -5.16 -4.16
N GLU A 39 -10.23 -3.93 -3.85
CA GLU A 39 -9.34 -2.79 -3.60
C GLU A 39 -8.35 -3.09 -2.44
N ASP A 40 -8.75 -3.93 -1.48
CA ASP A 40 -8.06 -4.13 -0.19
C ASP A 40 -6.61 -4.65 -0.28
N ALA A 41 -6.30 -5.59 -1.20
CA ALA A 41 -4.95 -6.18 -1.26
C ALA A 41 -3.96 -5.28 -2.01
N THR A 42 -4.42 -4.61 -3.06
CA THR A 42 -3.65 -3.61 -3.81
C THR A 42 -3.43 -2.34 -3.00
N ASP A 43 -4.41 -1.94 -2.20
CA ASP A 43 -4.34 -0.75 -1.37
C ASP A 43 -3.34 -0.92 -0.24
N ALA A 44 -3.34 -2.09 0.43
CA ALA A 44 -2.38 -2.40 1.49
C ALA A 44 -0.91 -2.34 1.00
N ALA A 45 -0.64 -2.80 -0.23
CA ALA A 45 0.70 -2.70 -0.83
C ALA A 45 1.07 -1.27 -1.28
N SER A 46 0.07 -0.40 -1.43
CA SER A 46 0.22 0.97 -1.91
C SER A 46 0.32 2.00 -0.78
N VAL A 47 0.01 1.61 0.46
CA VAL A 47 0.22 2.46 1.63
C VAL A 47 1.70 2.86 1.71
N ARG A 48 1.94 4.15 1.93
CA ARG A 48 3.25 4.74 2.20
C ARG A 48 3.15 5.57 3.48
N GLY A 49 4.25 5.58 4.24
CA GLY A 49 4.38 6.46 5.39
C GLY A 49 4.66 7.89 4.93
N PHE A 50 3.83 8.83 5.38
CA PHE A 50 4.03 10.25 5.22
C PHE A 50 4.25 10.90 6.59
N MET A 51 4.87 12.07 6.60
CA MET A 51 5.03 12.87 7.81
C MET A 51 4.78 14.33 7.49
N CYS A 52 4.09 15.02 8.40
CA CYS A 52 3.90 16.45 8.28
C CYS A 52 5.12 17.22 8.78
N ASN A 53 5.67 18.11 7.96
CA ASN A 53 6.79 18.95 8.38
C ASN A 53 6.41 19.96 9.47
N GLU A 54 5.13 20.33 9.61
CA GLU A 54 4.67 21.29 10.62
C GLU A 54 4.35 20.62 11.97
N CYS A 55 3.38 19.69 12.01
CA CYS A 55 2.99 19.05 13.28
C CYS A 55 3.90 17.88 13.68
N LYS A 56 4.83 17.46 12.80
CA LYS A 56 5.77 16.34 13.02
C LYS A 56 5.09 15.01 13.30
N GLU A 57 3.84 14.84 12.90
CA GLU A 57 3.12 13.58 13.02
C GLU A 57 3.20 12.79 11.71
N ALA A 58 3.45 11.49 11.87
CA ALA A 58 3.40 10.54 10.77
C ALA A 58 1.98 10.05 10.54
N TYR A 59 1.66 9.73 9.29
CA TYR A 59 0.39 9.17 8.89
C TYR A 59 0.55 8.31 7.64
N ASP A 60 -0.32 7.33 7.51
CA ASP A 60 -0.36 6.47 6.33
C ASP A 60 -1.22 7.11 5.25
N TYR A 61 -0.75 7.05 4.01
CA TYR A 61 -1.47 7.57 2.86
C TYR A 61 -1.24 6.68 1.64
N ILE A 62 -2.26 6.56 0.79
CA ILE A 62 -2.19 5.87 -0.50
C ILE A 62 -2.07 6.96 -1.57
N PRO A 63 -0.88 7.15 -2.16
CA PRO A 63 -0.70 8.14 -3.23
C PRO A 63 -1.62 7.84 -4.40
N LYS A 64 -2.35 8.86 -4.86
CA LYS A 64 -3.22 8.80 -6.03
C LYS A 64 -2.50 9.39 -7.23
N GLU A 65 -2.92 8.98 -8.42
CA GLU A 65 -2.40 9.56 -9.65
C GLU A 65 -2.71 11.07 -9.70
N GLY A 66 -1.67 11.87 -9.93
CA GLY A 66 -1.76 13.33 -9.95
C GLY A 66 -1.53 14.02 -8.60
N ASP A 67 -1.31 13.27 -7.52
CA ASP A 67 -0.88 13.86 -6.25
C ASP A 67 0.50 14.53 -6.39
N ILE A 68 0.63 15.73 -5.83
CA ILE A 68 1.87 16.52 -5.84
C ILE A 68 2.20 16.88 -4.40
N GLU A 69 3.41 16.52 -3.96
CA GLU A 69 3.91 16.93 -2.65
C GLU A 69 4.27 18.43 -2.63
N PRO A 70 4.02 19.13 -1.51
CA PRO A 70 3.46 18.61 -0.26
C PRO A 70 1.96 18.31 -0.33
N LEU A 71 1.55 17.23 0.33
CA LEU A 71 0.15 16.87 0.52
C LEU A 71 -0.47 17.59 1.73
N LYS A 72 -1.80 17.61 1.78
CA LYS A 72 -2.54 18.09 2.95
C LYS A 72 -2.40 17.08 4.10
N CYS A 73 -1.84 17.51 5.22
CA CYS A 73 -1.76 16.69 6.43
C CYS A 73 -3.18 16.47 7.01
N PRO A 74 -3.58 15.22 7.33
CA PRO A 74 -4.88 14.95 7.93
C PRO A 74 -5.01 15.46 9.37
N ASN A 75 -3.89 15.59 10.10
CA ASN A 75 -3.91 15.90 11.52
C ASN A 75 -3.98 17.41 11.79
N CYS A 76 -3.14 18.21 11.12
CA CYS A 76 -3.13 19.67 11.31
C CYS A 76 -3.75 20.46 10.14
N GLY A 77 -4.05 19.82 9.01
CA GLY A 77 -4.66 20.47 7.84
C GLY A 77 -3.71 21.30 6.96
N ALA A 78 -2.42 21.42 7.33
CA ALA A 78 -1.43 22.17 6.56
C ALA A 78 -0.99 21.43 5.27
N MET A 79 -0.61 22.18 4.24
CA MET A 79 0.00 21.66 3.01
C MET A 79 1.49 21.39 3.24
N ALA A 80 1.79 20.41 4.09
CA ALA A 80 3.15 20.13 4.56
C ALA A 80 3.43 18.63 4.73
N GLY A 81 2.63 17.77 4.09
CA GLY A 81 2.80 16.33 4.10
C GLY A 81 3.80 15.86 3.06
N TYR A 82 4.88 15.21 3.49
CA TYR A 82 5.90 14.66 2.61
C TYR A 82 6.04 13.16 2.84
N GLN A 83 6.41 12.42 1.80
CA GLN A 83 6.74 11.02 1.97
C GLN A 83 7.93 10.90 2.94
N ALA A 84 7.82 10.02 3.93
CA ALA A 84 8.82 9.83 4.96
C ALA A 84 9.51 8.46 4.81
N GLU A 85 10.79 8.42 5.14
CA GLU A 85 11.55 7.18 5.21
C GLU A 85 11.37 6.52 6.57
N ALA A 86 11.26 5.20 6.56
CA ALA A 86 11.09 4.41 7.78
C ALA A 86 12.46 4.02 8.37
N CYS A 87 12.70 4.36 9.63
CA CYS A 87 13.87 3.94 10.38
C CYS A 87 13.48 2.95 11.49
N PHE A 88 13.84 1.68 11.28
CA PHE A 88 13.62 0.59 12.23
C PHE A 88 14.78 0.38 13.21
N TRP A 89 15.75 1.31 13.24
CA TRP A 89 16.81 1.32 14.24
C TRP A 89 16.39 2.12 15.46
N THR A 90 16.85 1.68 16.64
CA THR A 90 16.83 2.42 17.90
C THR A 90 18.20 2.33 18.57
N LYS A 91 18.51 3.25 19.47
CA LYS A 91 19.77 3.27 20.23
C LYS A 91 19.49 2.85 21.66
N GLY A 92 20.10 1.74 22.08
CA GLY A 92 20.03 1.22 23.43
C GLY A 92 20.71 2.14 24.46
N PRO A 93 20.42 1.95 25.76
CA PRO A 93 21.03 2.71 26.85
C PRO A 93 22.54 2.46 26.99
N ASP A 94 23.02 1.32 26.50
CA ASP A 94 24.42 0.92 26.35
C ASP A 94 25.11 1.57 25.14
N GLY A 95 24.35 2.26 24.29
CA GLY A 95 24.83 2.83 23.02
C GLY A 95 24.84 1.85 21.86
N GLU A 96 24.42 0.59 22.07
CA GLU A 96 24.30 -0.40 21.02
C GLU A 96 23.05 -0.15 20.15
N TYR A 97 23.12 -0.50 18.88
CA TYR A 97 22.01 -0.35 17.96
C TYR A 97 21.13 -1.60 17.98
N LYS A 98 19.83 -1.40 18.18
CA LYS A 98 18.82 -2.47 18.14
C LYS A 98 17.81 -2.19 17.04
N ALA A 99 17.13 -3.24 16.59
CA ALA A 99 15.96 -3.08 15.75
C ALA A 99 14.71 -2.79 16.60
N LYS A 100 13.70 -2.21 15.98
CA LYS A 100 12.36 -2.04 16.55
C LYS A 100 11.32 -2.35 15.49
N LEU A 101 10.12 -2.75 15.92
CA LEU A 101 9.03 -3.10 14.99
C LEU A 101 8.27 -1.89 14.46
N THR A 102 8.13 -0.85 15.28
CA THR A 102 7.48 0.40 14.87
C THR A 102 8.57 1.38 14.41
N PRO A 103 8.60 1.77 13.13
CA PRO A 103 9.64 2.65 12.63
C PRO A 103 9.47 4.08 13.16
N THR A 104 10.57 4.82 13.24
CA THR A 104 10.51 6.29 13.25
C THR A 104 10.46 6.76 11.81
N TYR A 105 9.42 7.50 11.46
CA TYR A 105 9.33 8.16 10.17
C TYR A 105 10.14 9.45 10.17
N VAL A 106 10.93 9.64 9.12
CA VAL A 106 11.81 10.81 8.97
C VAL A 106 11.68 11.37 7.56
N ILE A 107 11.43 12.68 7.46
CA ILE A 107 11.44 13.37 6.17
C ILE A 107 12.90 13.61 5.78
N LEU A 108 13.29 13.15 4.59
CA LEU A 108 14.61 13.45 4.06
C LEU A 108 14.74 14.96 3.81
N LEU A 109 15.82 15.57 4.27
CA LEU A 109 16.10 17.00 4.06
C LEU A 109 16.14 17.34 2.57
N GLN A 110 16.68 16.44 1.75
CA GLN A 110 16.69 16.56 0.28
C GLN A 110 15.29 16.66 -0.35
N ARG A 111 14.24 16.18 0.36
CA ARG A 111 12.84 16.32 -0.07
C ARG A 111 12.32 17.74 0.17
N LEU A 112 12.82 18.41 1.21
CA LEU A 112 12.46 19.78 1.57
C LEU A 112 13.30 20.82 0.80
N ASP A 113 14.59 20.53 0.64
CA ASP A 113 15.53 21.32 -0.17
C ASP A 113 16.41 20.37 -1.00
N PRO A 114 16.15 20.23 -2.30
CA PRO A 114 16.93 19.35 -3.18
C PRO A 114 18.41 19.69 -3.30
N ASN A 115 18.83 20.89 -2.90
CA ASN A 115 20.22 21.33 -2.98
C ASN A 115 20.97 21.19 -1.65
N THR A 116 20.31 20.68 -0.61
CA THR A 116 20.98 20.49 0.68
C THR A 116 22.02 19.37 0.60
N GLU A 117 23.19 19.65 1.17
CA GLU A 117 24.25 18.65 1.41
C GLU A 117 24.16 18.04 2.82
N GLU A 118 23.21 18.50 3.63
CA GLU A 118 23.04 18.01 4.99
C GLU A 118 22.48 16.58 5.01
N GLU A 119 23.10 15.72 5.83
CA GLU A 119 22.62 14.38 6.06
C GLU A 119 21.33 14.40 6.90
N THR A 120 20.35 13.61 6.49
CA THR A 120 19.16 13.41 7.32
C THR A 120 19.48 12.43 8.43
N VAL A 121 19.31 12.83 9.69
CA VAL A 121 19.62 11.98 10.86
C VAL A 121 18.33 11.59 11.58
N CYS A 122 18.20 10.30 11.90
CA CYS A 122 17.07 9.81 12.69
C CYS A 122 17.15 10.34 14.13
N PRO A 123 16.09 10.98 14.67
CA PRO A 123 16.12 11.54 16.01
C PRO A 123 16.14 10.47 17.12
N ASP A 124 15.71 9.24 16.82
CA ASP A 124 15.65 8.15 17.81
C ASP A 124 17.00 7.43 17.95
N CYS A 125 17.65 7.10 16.84
CA CYS A 125 18.88 6.30 16.86
C CYS A 125 20.15 7.09 16.50
N GLY A 126 20.02 8.26 15.87
CA GLY A 126 21.15 9.05 15.40
C GLY A 126 21.87 8.48 14.16
N LYS A 127 21.32 7.46 13.50
CA LYS A 127 21.83 7.00 12.20
C LYS A 127 21.38 7.94 11.09
N VAL A 128 22.22 8.04 10.06
CA VAL A 128 21.85 8.68 8.80
C VAL A 128 20.72 7.87 8.14
N VAL A 129 19.68 8.57 7.72
CA VAL A 129 18.54 8.05 6.97
C VAL A 129 18.73 8.46 5.52
N VAL A 130 18.61 7.48 4.63
CA VAL A 130 18.74 7.66 3.18
C VAL A 130 17.45 7.25 2.48
N GLY A 131 17.28 7.62 1.21
CA GLY A 131 16.18 7.12 0.40
C GLY A 131 16.21 5.60 0.31
N HIS A 132 15.05 4.96 0.47
CA HIS A 132 14.95 3.50 0.63
C HIS A 132 15.83 2.99 1.78
N ASN A 133 15.64 3.58 2.96
CA ASN A 133 16.49 3.34 4.11
C ASN A 133 16.58 1.83 4.44
N PRO A 134 17.80 1.25 4.57
CA PRO A 134 17.96 -0.18 4.74
C PRO A 134 17.38 -0.67 6.08
N MET A 135 16.72 -1.81 6.02
CA MET A 135 16.25 -2.53 7.20
C MET A 135 17.44 -2.98 8.06
N PRO A 136 17.27 -3.04 9.40
CA PRO A 136 18.18 -3.77 10.25
C PRO A 136 18.34 -5.22 9.78
N PRO A 137 19.51 -5.84 10.05
CA PRO A 137 19.72 -7.27 9.87
C PRO A 137 18.57 -8.11 10.44
N GLU A 138 18.26 -9.21 9.77
CA GLU A 138 17.11 -10.07 10.10
C GLU A 138 17.19 -10.63 11.52
N ASP A 139 18.39 -10.97 12.00
CA ASP A 139 18.63 -11.43 13.37
C ASP A 139 18.25 -10.38 14.42
N LEU A 140 18.49 -9.09 14.16
CA LEU A 140 18.04 -8.02 15.04
C LEU A 140 16.52 -7.83 14.96
N MET A 141 15.93 -7.95 13.77
CA MET A 141 14.49 -7.88 13.59
C MET A 141 13.77 -9.05 14.30
N ASP A 142 14.33 -10.26 14.25
CA ASP A 142 13.84 -11.43 14.98
C ASP A 142 13.93 -11.24 16.50
N ALA A 143 15.04 -10.70 16.99
CA ALA A 143 15.17 -10.35 18.40
C ALA A 143 14.08 -9.35 18.82
N ALA A 144 13.83 -8.32 18.01
CA ALA A 144 12.77 -7.33 18.28
C ALA A 144 11.36 -7.96 18.27
N ARG A 145 11.09 -8.94 17.39
CA ARG A 145 9.83 -9.71 17.38
C ARG A 145 9.67 -10.56 18.63
N ALA A 146 10.72 -11.30 19.00
CA ALA A 146 10.72 -12.14 20.19
C ALA A 146 10.51 -11.32 21.47
N GLU A 147 11.14 -10.14 21.59
CA GLU A 147 10.93 -9.21 22.70
C GLU A 147 9.49 -8.67 22.75
N ALA A 148 8.84 -8.46 21.61
CA ALA A 148 7.45 -8.03 21.50
C ALA A 148 6.42 -9.16 21.70
N GLY A 149 6.87 -10.41 21.83
CA GLY A 149 6.00 -11.58 21.95
C GLY A 149 5.28 -11.96 20.65
N GLN A 150 5.89 -11.66 19.50
CA GLN A 150 5.42 -12.04 18.16
C GLN A 150 6.16 -13.26 17.62
#